data_AF-A0A089IDK8-F1
#
_entry.id   AF-A0A089IDK8-F1
#
_cell.length_a   1.000
_cell.length_b   1.000
_cell.length_c   1.000
_cell.angle_alpha   90.00
_cell.angle_beta   90.00
_cell.angle_gamma   90.00
#
_symmetry.space_group_name_H-M   'P 1'
#
loop_
_entity.id
_entity.type
_entity.pdbx_description
1 polymer ?
#
loop_
_entity_poly.entity_id
_entity_poly.type
_entity_poly.pdbx_seq_one_letter_code
_entity_poly.pdbx_strand_id
1 'polypeptide(L)'
;MSTTVFILSIIISFIIGFIGSTSIKAIKKKNNPLEHSGPQEIKALMEIEYRKGVEEGEKKAFVKFTLIYEPFVDISDSLLKKTAEAGYTMQMFYNGLPLGDPMKRVTHHEEKYKDENMKYILDTINGTINNLMLVADPLGIPVTMNEKPKIEKKKAKTG
;
A
#
# COMPACT_ATOMS: atom_id res chain seq x y z
N MET A 1 18.89 3.75 7.83
CA MET A 1 17.70 3.50 6.98
C MET A 1 17.95 2.25 6.17
N SER A 2 17.05 1.27 6.22
CA SER A 2 17.23 -0.01 5.51
C SER A 2 17.11 0.21 4.00
N THR A 3 18.04 -0.38 3.23
CA THR A 3 18.05 -0.35 1.75
C THR A 3 16.73 -0.81 1.13
N THR A 4 16.01 -1.68 1.81
CA THR A 4 14.66 -2.13 1.41
C THR A 4 13.62 -1.02 1.41
N VAL A 5 13.69 -0.07 2.35
CA VAL A 5 12.76 1.08 2.43
C VAL A 5 13.00 2.05 1.27
N PHE A 6 14.27 2.22 0.88
CA PHE A 6 14.66 3.08 -0.23
C PHE A 6 14.23 2.51 -1.59
N ILE A 7 14.33 1.19 -1.76
CA ILE A 7 13.89 0.54 -3.00
C ILE A 7 12.36 0.60 -3.14
N LEU A 8 11.63 0.41 -2.04
CA LEU A 8 10.17 0.47 -2.04
C LEU A 8 9.64 1.88 -2.36
N SER A 9 10.28 2.93 -1.81
CA SER A 9 9.88 4.32 -2.11
C SER A 9 10.13 4.70 -3.57
N ILE A 10 11.20 4.19 -4.19
CA ILE A 10 11.47 4.39 -5.63
C ILE A 10 10.40 3.72 -6.48
N ILE A 11 10.03 2.46 -6.17
CA ILE A 11 9.03 1.71 -6.93
C ILE A 11 7.66 2.38 -6.84
N ILE A 12 7.24 2.80 -5.64
CA ILE A 12 5.96 3.50 -5.44
C ILE A 12 5.95 4.84 -6.19
N SER A 13 7.05 5.60 -6.14
CA SER A 13 7.18 6.87 -6.88
C SER A 13 7.09 6.65 -8.40
N PHE A 14 7.63 5.54 -8.91
CA PHE A 14 7.57 5.20 -10.32
C PHE A 14 6.15 4.83 -10.78
N ILE A 15 5.42 4.06 -9.97
CA ILE A 15 4.04 3.64 -10.28
C ILE A 15 3.11 4.86 -10.27
N ILE A 16 3.21 5.71 -9.25
CA ILE A 16 2.43 6.95 -9.15
C ILE A 16 2.78 7.89 -10.32
N GLY A 17 4.07 8.06 -10.62
CA GLY A 17 4.53 8.87 -11.75
C GLY A 17 4.07 8.33 -13.11
N PHE A 18 4.01 7.01 -13.29
CA PHE A 18 3.55 6.38 -14.53
C PHE A 18 2.04 6.54 -14.74
N ILE A 19 1.23 6.30 -13.71
CA ILE A 19 -0.23 6.49 -13.72
C ILE A 19 -0.57 7.98 -13.90
N GLY A 20 0.18 8.87 -13.24
CA GLY A 20 0.09 10.31 -13.45
C GLY A 20 0.45 10.71 -14.88
N SER A 21 1.56 10.22 -15.44
CA SER A 21 2.04 10.64 -16.76
C SER A 21 1.10 10.22 -17.91
N THR A 22 0.45 9.07 -17.80
CA THR A 22 -0.48 8.55 -18.80
C THR A 22 -1.80 9.32 -18.77
N SER A 23 -2.27 9.69 -17.57
CA SER A 23 -3.45 10.55 -17.38
C SER A 23 -3.18 12.00 -17.80
N ILE A 24 -2.00 12.55 -17.46
CA ILE A 24 -1.60 13.91 -17.82
C ILE A 24 -1.39 14.05 -19.33
N LYS A 25 -0.80 13.06 -20.02
CA LYS A 25 -0.64 13.09 -21.49
C LYS A 25 -1.98 13.06 -22.23
N ALA A 26 -2.99 12.37 -21.69
CA ALA A 26 -4.34 12.37 -22.25
C ALA A 26 -5.06 13.72 -22.07
N ILE A 27 -4.83 14.41 -20.94
CA ILE A 27 -5.40 15.74 -20.66
C ILE A 27 -4.69 16.83 -21.46
N LYS A 28 -3.35 16.77 -21.58
CA LYS A 28 -2.52 17.77 -22.29
C LYS A 28 -2.81 17.88 -23.79
N LYS A 29 -3.40 16.84 -24.40
CA LYS A 29 -3.71 16.82 -25.84
C LYS A 29 -5.05 17.44 -26.21
N LYS A 30 -5.99 17.62 -25.25
CA LYS A 30 -7.35 18.07 -25.59
C LYS A 30 -7.66 19.52 -25.27
N ASN A 31 -6.98 20.15 -24.32
CA ASN A 31 -7.08 21.60 -24.06
C ASN A 31 -5.78 22.06 -23.42
N ASN A 32 -4.98 22.89 -24.10
CA ASN A 32 -3.87 23.58 -23.48
C ASN A 32 -4.38 25.00 -23.14
N PRO A 33 -4.96 25.25 -21.96
CA PRO A 33 -5.57 26.55 -21.63
C PRO A 33 -4.54 27.69 -21.48
N LEU A 34 -3.25 27.42 -21.66
CA LEU A 34 -2.14 28.34 -21.44
C LEU A 34 -1.71 29.13 -22.68
N GLU A 35 -2.44 29.01 -23.80
CA GLU A 35 -2.15 29.72 -25.05
C GLU A 35 -2.76 31.14 -25.08
N HIS A 36 -2.60 31.90 -23.99
CA HIS A 36 -2.97 33.32 -23.95
C HIS A 36 -1.81 34.21 -23.51
N SER A 37 -1.62 35.29 -24.28
CA SER A 37 -0.58 36.31 -24.18
C SER A 37 -0.87 37.30 -23.04
N GLY A 38 -0.96 36.79 -21.80
CA GLY A 38 -1.11 37.61 -20.59
C GLY A 38 0.23 37.93 -19.89
N PRO A 39 0.28 38.95 -19.02
CA PRO A 39 1.42 39.24 -18.14
C PRO A 39 1.87 38.01 -17.34
N GLN A 40 3.17 37.88 -17.08
CA GLN A 40 3.76 36.71 -16.41
C GLN A 40 3.13 36.41 -15.04
N GLU A 41 2.73 37.46 -14.32
CA GLU A 41 2.05 37.35 -13.03
C GLU A 41 0.69 36.65 -13.13
N ILE A 42 -0.09 36.92 -14.18
CA ILE A 42 -1.39 36.28 -14.42
C ILE A 42 -1.19 34.79 -14.76
N LYS A 43 -0.13 34.45 -15.51
CA LYS A 43 0.21 33.05 -15.79
C LYS A 43 0.61 32.29 -14.52
N ALA A 44 1.40 32.91 -13.64
CA ALA A 44 1.79 32.32 -12.36
C ALA A 44 0.57 32.08 -11.45
N LEU A 45 -0.36 33.04 -11.37
CA LEU A 45 -1.60 32.89 -10.60
C LEU A 45 -2.49 31.76 -11.15
N MET A 46 -2.69 31.69 -12.47
CA MET A 46 -3.44 30.60 -13.10
C MET A 46 -2.80 29.22 -12.86
N GLU A 47 -1.46 29.14 -12.88
CA GLU A 47 -0.77 27.88 -12.58
C GLU A 47 -0.98 27.47 -11.12
N ILE A 48 -0.92 28.41 -10.17
CA ILE A 48 -1.20 28.16 -8.75
C ILE A 48 -2.63 27.66 -8.56
N GLU A 49 -3.62 28.31 -9.15
CA GLU A 49 -5.03 27.90 -9.07
C GLU A 49 -5.26 26.53 -9.71
N TYR A 50 -4.65 26.28 -10.87
CA TYR A 50 -4.72 24.97 -11.52
C TYR A 50 -4.14 23.87 -10.62
N ARG A 51 -2.97 24.09 -10.02
CA ARG A 51 -2.35 23.12 -9.09
C ARG A 51 -3.25 22.86 -7.87
N LYS A 52 -3.83 23.91 -7.27
CA LYS A 52 -4.80 23.77 -6.18
C LYS A 52 -5.99 22.91 -6.59
N GLY A 53 -6.55 23.15 -7.78
CA GLY A 53 -7.66 22.36 -8.32
C GLY A 53 -7.31 20.88 -8.53
N VAL A 54 -6.10 20.58 -8.99
CA VAL A 54 -5.59 19.20 -9.11
C VAL A 54 -5.46 18.55 -7.73
N GLU A 55 -4.81 19.21 -6.78
CA GLU A 55 -4.63 18.70 -5.41
C GLU A 55 -5.98 18.42 -4.71
N GLU A 56 -6.96 19.30 -4.88
CA GLU A 56 -8.32 19.08 -4.36
C GLU A 56 -9.02 17.91 -5.04
N GLY A 57 -8.86 17.77 -6.37
CA GLY A 57 -9.40 16.64 -7.13
C GLY A 57 -8.80 15.31 -6.67
N GLU A 58 -7.49 15.28 -6.43
CA GLU A 58 -6.77 14.12 -5.91
C GLU A 58 -7.23 13.74 -4.51
N LYS A 59 -7.32 14.71 -3.58
CA LYS A 59 -7.85 14.48 -2.23
C LYS A 59 -9.27 13.90 -2.27
N LYS A 60 -10.14 14.45 -3.11
CA LYS A 60 -11.52 13.94 -3.30
C LYS A 60 -11.56 12.53 -3.93
N ALA A 61 -10.54 12.16 -4.70
CA ALA A 61 -10.41 10.81 -5.24
C ALA A 61 -9.88 9.84 -4.17
N PHE A 62 -8.86 10.21 -3.40
CA PHE A 62 -8.23 9.34 -2.41
C PHE A 62 -9.15 8.92 -1.27
N VAL A 63 -10.07 9.78 -0.83
CA VAL A 63 -11.08 9.42 0.18
C VAL A 63 -12.05 8.31 -0.26
N LYS A 64 -12.13 8.03 -1.57
CA LYS A 64 -12.93 6.92 -2.10
C LYS A 64 -12.20 5.59 -2.01
N PHE A 65 -10.89 5.60 -1.84
CA PHE A 65 -10.11 4.40 -1.68
C PHE A 65 -10.13 3.94 -0.21
N THR A 66 -9.92 2.65 0.01
CA THR A 66 -9.66 2.11 1.34
C THR A 66 -8.69 0.95 1.19
N LEU A 67 -7.69 0.88 2.06
CA LEU A 67 -6.75 -0.22 2.13
C LEU A 67 -6.98 -1.01 3.41
N ILE A 68 -7.20 -2.30 3.28
CA ILE A 68 -7.35 -3.21 4.42
C ILE A 68 -6.14 -4.14 4.45
N TYR A 69 -5.48 -4.19 5.61
CA TYR A 69 -4.41 -5.12 5.90
C TYR A 69 -4.87 -6.14 6.94
N GLU A 70 -4.75 -7.43 6.61
CA GLU A 70 -5.07 -8.51 7.55
C GLU A 70 -3.82 -9.34 7.83
N PRO A 71 -3.27 -9.29 9.06
CA PRO A 71 -2.12 -10.08 9.43
C PRO A 71 -2.47 -11.58 9.46
N PHE A 72 -1.54 -12.43 9.04
CA PHE A 72 -1.67 -13.89 9.12
C PHE A 72 -0.40 -14.53 9.66
N VAL A 73 -0.59 -15.69 10.31
CA VAL A 73 0.48 -16.61 10.70
C VAL A 73 0.06 -18.03 10.33
N ASP A 74 0.76 -18.63 9.38
CA ASP A 74 0.58 -20.00 8.93
C ASP A 74 1.67 -20.88 9.57
N ILE A 75 1.30 -21.77 10.49
CA ILE A 75 2.22 -22.74 11.09
C ILE A 75 2.03 -24.08 10.38
N SER A 76 3.11 -24.60 9.80
CA SER A 76 3.15 -25.95 9.23
C SER A 76 3.91 -26.89 10.15
N ASP A 77 3.23 -27.91 10.65
CA ASP A 77 3.81 -28.91 11.53
C ASP A 77 3.98 -30.24 10.79
N SER A 78 5.22 -30.69 10.68
CA SER A 78 5.61 -31.98 10.11
C SER A 78 6.44 -32.75 11.14
N LEU A 79 6.46 -34.09 11.01
CA LEU A 79 7.12 -35.01 11.95
C LEU A 79 8.56 -34.65 12.34
N LEU A 80 9.30 -33.94 11.48
CA LEU A 80 10.71 -33.58 11.70
C LEU A 80 10.97 -32.06 11.69
N LYS A 81 9.98 -31.24 11.34
CA LYS A 81 10.16 -29.79 11.14
C LYS A 81 8.87 -29.03 11.39
N LYS A 82 8.95 -27.99 12.20
CA LYS A 82 7.87 -27.03 12.43
C LYS A 82 8.28 -25.70 11.81
N THR A 83 7.55 -25.24 10.81
CA THR A 83 7.82 -23.96 10.13
C THR A 83 6.68 -22.97 10.39
N ALA A 84 6.99 -21.69 10.36
CA ALA A 84 6.01 -20.61 10.43
C ALA A 84 6.22 -19.62 9.29
N GLU A 85 5.15 -19.28 8.58
CA GLU A 85 5.09 -18.18 7.63
C GLU A 85 4.19 -17.10 8.18
N ALA A 86 4.63 -15.86 8.12
CA ALA A 86 3.91 -14.75 8.69
C ALA A 86 3.94 -13.55 7.74
N GLY A 87 2.85 -12.80 7.71
CA GLY A 87 2.74 -11.65 6.85
C GLY A 87 1.36 -11.01 6.92
N TYR A 88 0.92 -10.42 5.82
CA TYR A 88 -0.39 -9.81 5.70
C TYR A 88 -1.02 -10.05 4.33
N THR A 89 -2.34 -10.06 4.27
CA THR A 89 -3.11 -9.85 3.04
C THR A 89 -3.47 -8.37 2.92
N MET A 90 -3.38 -7.83 1.71
CA MET A 90 -3.80 -6.46 1.39
C MET A 90 -4.98 -6.54 0.43
N GLN A 91 -6.07 -5.84 0.74
CA GLN A 91 -7.19 -5.62 -0.19
C GLN A 91 -7.43 -4.13 -0.35
N MET A 92 -7.45 -3.66 -1.59
CA MET A 92 -7.83 -2.29 -1.93
C MET A 92 -9.32 -2.26 -2.28
N PHE A 93 -10.01 -1.20 -1.88
CA PHE A 93 -11.39 -0.93 -2.21
C PHE A 93 -11.53 0.45 -2.86
N TYR A 94 -12.54 0.60 -3.71
CA TYR A 94 -12.98 1.89 -4.24
C TYR A 94 -14.49 2.02 -4.03
N ASN A 95 -14.93 3.03 -3.28
CA ASN A 95 -16.33 3.18 -2.85
C ASN A 95 -16.92 1.89 -2.25
N GLY A 96 -16.15 1.19 -1.42
CA GLY A 96 -16.58 -0.05 -0.77
C GLY A 96 -16.58 -1.30 -1.66
N LEU A 97 -16.22 -1.18 -2.95
CA LEU A 97 -16.07 -2.32 -3.85
C LEU A 97 -14.60 -2.79 -3.90
N PRO A 98 -14.32 -4.09 -3.77
CA PRO A 98 -12.95 -4.60 -3.84
C PRO A 98 -12.38 -4.40 -5.25
N LEU A 99 -11.15 -3.90 -5.32
CA LEU A 99 -10.39 -3.79 -6.54
C LEU A 99 -9.46 -4.99 -6.68
N GLY A 100 -9.84 -5.93 -7.55
CA GLY A 100 -9.10 -7.16 -7.78
C GLY A 100 -9.07 -8.07 -6.55
N ASP A 101 -8.21 -9.09 -6.62
CA ASP A 101 -8.08 -10.09 -5.58
C ASP A 101 -7.17 -9.63 -4.43
N PRO A 102 -7.36 -10.16 -3.20
CA PRO A 102 -6.47 -9.87 -2.08
C PRO A 102 -5.04 -10.32 -2.36
N MET A 103 -4.08 -9.46 -2.06
CA MET A 103 -2.67 -9.71 -2.28
C MET A 103 -2.00 -10.22 -1.01
N LYS A 104 -1.58 -11.50 -1.00
CA LYS A 104 -0.82 -12.09 0.11
C LYS A 104 0.66 -11.68 0.03
N ARG A 105 1.20 -11.17 1.14
CA ARG A 105 2.63 -10.86 1.29
C ARG A 105 3.18 -11.54 2.53
N VAL A 106 4.15 -12.43 2.33
CA VAL A 106 4.93 -13.04 3.41
C VAL A 106 6.08 -12.09 3.75
N THR A 107 6.17 -11.69 5.02
CA THR A 107 7.23 -10.80 5.53
C THR A 107 8.21 -11.52 6.42
N HIS A 108 7.83 -12.69 6.95
CA HIS A 108 8.65 -13.51 7.82
C HIS A 108 8.47 -15.00 7.51
N HIS A 109 9.58 -15.73 7.53
CA HIS A 109 9.59 -17.19 7.38
C HIS A 109 10.58 -17.77 8.40
N GLU A 110 10.13 -18.72 9.20
CA GLU A 110 10.93 -19.39 10.21
C GLU A 110 10.87 -20.91 10.03
N GLU A 111 12.03 -21.54 9.86
CA GLU A 111 12.12 -22.97 9.58
C GLU A 111 12.12 -23.89 10.82
N LYS A 112 12.45 -23.33 11.99
CA LYS A 112 12.52 -24.05 13.28
C LYS A 112 11.66 -23.34 14.30
N TYR A 113 10.39 -23.14 13.95
CA TYR A 113 9.45 -22.39 14.75
C TYR A 113 9.29 -22.99 16.15
N LYS A 114 9.38 -22.13 17.15
CA LYS A 114 9.04 -22.43 18.54
C LYS A 114 7.90 -21.52 18.98
N ASP A 115 7.01 -22.02 19.83
CA ASP A 115 5.81 -21.27 20.23
C ASP A 115 6.17 -19.95 20.95
N GLU A 116 7.31 -19.90 21.63
CA GLU A 116 7.92 -18.72 22.26
C GLU A 116 8.24 -17.59 21.25
N ASN A 117 8.50 -17.91 19.98
CA ASN A 117 8.81 -16.93 18.94
C ASN A 117 7.56 -16.25 18.37
N MET A 118 6.35 -16.73 18.68
CA MET A 118 5.09 -16.16 18.15
C MET A 118 4.98 -14.66 18.42
N LYS A 119 5.30 -14.22 19.63
CA LYS A 119 5.21 -12.80 19.99
C LYS A 119 6.10 -11.95 19.10
N TYR A 120 7.35 -12.39 18.90
CA TYR A 120 8.31 -11.70 18.04
C TYR A 120 7.82 -11.61 16.57
N ILE A 121 7.24 -12.70 16.06
CA ILE A 121 6.69 -12.75 14.71
C ILE A 121 5.54 -11.74 14.56
N LEU A 122 4.63 -11.68 15.54
CA LEU A 122 3.50 -10.75 15.54
C LEU A 122 3.95 -9.29 15.65
N ASP A 123 4.89 -9.00 16.54
CA ASP A 123 5.47 -7.65 16.70
C ASP A 123 6.12 -7.18 15.40
N THR A 124 6.79 -8.09 14.67
CA THR A 124 7.41 -7.80 13.37
C THR A 124 6.37 -7.48 12.29
N ILE A 125 5.30 -8.26 12.20
CA ILE A 125 4.21 -8.01 11.24
C ILE A 125 3.53 -6.68 11.55
N ASN A 126 3.15 -6.45 12.80
CA ASN A 126 2.49 -5.22 13.24
C ASN A 126 3.36 -3.99 12.98
N GLY A 127 4.66 -4.07 13.28
CA GLY A 127 5.62 -3.01 12.94
C GLY A 127 5.68 -2.72 11.44
N THR A 128 5.61 -3.76 10.60
CA THR A 128 5.58 -3.61 9.14
C THR A 128 4.29 -2.94 8.66
N ILE A 129 3.13 -3.36 9.16
CA ILE A 129 1.84 -2.74 8.80
C ILE A 129 1.77 -1.28 9.27
N ASN A 130 2.23 -1.00 10.49
CA ASN A 130 2.29 0.37 11.01
C ASN A 130 3.13 1.29 10.12
N ASN A 131 4.28 0.80 9.62
CA ASN A 131 5.10 1.57 8.68
C ASN A 131 4.38 1.82 7.35
N LEU A 132 3.55 0.89 6.88
CA LEU A 132 2.73 1.09 5.68
C LEU A 132 1.62 2.12 5.92
N MET A 133 1.01 2.11 7.11
CA MET A 133 0.01 3.12 7.49
C MET A 133 0.61 4.52 7.50
N LEU A 134 1.83 4.70 8.01
CA LEU A 134 2.54 5.98 8.00
C LEU A 134 2.81 6.54 6.59
N VAL A 135 2.88 5.67 5.57
CA VAL A 135 3.07 6.09 4.16
C VAL A 135 1.75 6.43 3.50
N ALA A 136 0.64 5.81 3.92
CA ALA A 136 -0.68 6.04 3.35
C ALA A 136 -1.40 7.27 3.96
N ASP A 137 -1.11 7.60 5.21
CA ASP A 137 -1.72 8.72 5.94
C ASP A 137 -1.53 10.09 5.23
N PRO A 138 -0.33 10.45 4.71
CA PRO A 138 -0.14 11.68 3.93
C PRO A 138 -0.94 11.73 2.63
N LEU A 139 -1.34 10.57 2.08
CA LEU A 139 -2.13 10.48 0.86
C LEU A 139 -3.64 10.64 1.11
N GLY A 140 -4.06 10.68 2.38
CA GLY A 140 -5.47 10.75 2.77
C GLY A 140 -6.26 9.50 2.39
N ILE A 141 -5.59 8.35 2.24
CA ILE A 141 -6.23 7.06 1.97
C ILE A 141 -6.54 6.40 3.32
N PRO A 142 -7.82 6.14 3.65
CA PRO A 142 -8.18 5.35 4.82
C PRO A 142 -7.48 3.98 4.82
N VAL A 143 -6.73 3.70 5.88
CA VAL A 143 -6.12 2.38 6.10
C VAL A 143 -6.71 1.74 7.34
N THR A 144 -7.11 0.48 7.23
CA THR A 144 -7.60 -0.32 8.35
C THR A 144 -6.72 -1.56 8.50
N MET A 145 -6.30 -1.83 9.73
CA MET A 145 -5.62 -3.08 10.09
C MET A 145 -6.56 -3.92 10.92
N ASN A 146 -6.74 -5.19 10.55
CA ASN A 146 -7.39 -6.17 11.42
C ASN A 146 -6.41 -6.55 12.54
N GLU A 147 -6.67 -6.07 13.76
CA GLU A 147 -5.75 -6.19 14.91
C GLU A 147 -5.49 -7.63 15.36
N LYS A 148 -6.35 -8.58 14.95
CA LYS A 148 -6.23 -9.99 15.33
C LYS A 148 -5.69 -10.80 14.14
N PRO A 149 -4.43 -11.27 14.21
CA PRO A 149 -3.87 -12.10 13.17
C PRO A 149 -4.66 -13.39 13.01
N LYS A 150 -4.91 -13.80 11.77
CA LYS A 150 -5.44 -15.12 11.49
C LYS A 150 -4.32 -16.14 11.68
N ILE A 151 -4.43 -16.99 12.70
CA ILE A 151 -3.44 -18.04 12.98
C ILE A 151 -4.00 -19.37 12.45
N GLU A 152 -3.39 -19.91 11.40
CA GLU A 152 -3.74 -21.22 10.86
C GLU A 152 -2.66 -22.24 11.19
N LYS A 153 -3.05 -23.38 11.78
CA LYS A 153 -2.15 -24.52 12.02
C LYS A 153 -2.49 -25.62 11.03
N LYS A 154 -1.59 -25.89 10.09
CA LYS A 154 -1.73 -26.97 9.10
C LYS A 154 -0.89 -28.16 9.55
N LYS A 155 -1.55 -29.31 9.76
CA LYS A 155 -0.85 -30.59 9.87
C LYS A 155 -0.46 -31.03 8.46
N ALA A 156 0.81 -31.36 8.25
CA ALA A 156 1.22 -32.01 7.02
C ALA A 156 0.43 -33.33 6.89
N LYS A 157 -0.28 -33.52 5.77
CA LYS A 157 -0.89 -34.81 5.44
C LYS A 157 0.25 -35.79 5.23
N THR A 158 0.38 -36.77 6.12
CA THR A 158 1.17 -37.98 5.88
C THR A 158 0.56 -38.71 4.70
N GLY A 159 1.25 -38.66 3.55
CA GLY A 159 1.02 -39.55 2.41
C GLY A 159 1.86 -40.80 2.55
#